data_AF-A0A158IYD0-F1
#
_entry.id   AF-A0A158IYD0-F1
#
_cell.length_a   1.000
_cell.length_b   1.000
_cell.length_c   1.000
_cell.angle_alpha   90.00
_cell.angle_beta   90.00
_cell.angle_gamma   90.00
#
_symmetry.space_group_name_H-M   'P 1'
#
loop_
_entity.id
_entity.type
_entity.pdbx_description
1 polymer ?
#
loop_
_entity_poly.entity_id
_entity_poly.type
_entity_poly.pdbx_seq_one_letter_code
_entity_poly.pdbx_strand_id
1 'polypeptide(L)' 'MEMRPGYMLVNLGATYATRIAGHGVAFRAAIDNLTNRRYWEFQYADYIAPGEPRTLSLNARLDF' A
#
# COMPACT_ATOMS: atom_id res chain seq x y z
N MET A 1 15.54 7.08 26.99
CA MET A 1 14.75 6.48 25.90
C MET A 1 14.46 7.59 24.92
N GLU A 2 15.19 7.67 23.81
CA GLU A 2 15.03 8.76 22.83
C GLU A 2 13.65 8.62 22.15
N MET A 3 12.80 9.64 22.28
CA MET A 3 11.54 9.68 21.55
C MET A 3 11.84 9.90 20.07
N ARG A 4 11.61 8.87 19.24
CA ARG A 4 11.70 9.04 17.79
C ARG A 4 10.56 9.94 17.32
N PRO A 5 10.84 10.95 16.46
CA PRO A 5 9.78 11.78 15.91
C PRO A 5 8.78 10.93 15.14
N GLY A 6 7.50 11.27 15.29
CA GLY A 6 6.42 10.59 14.58
C GLY A 6 6.61 10.63 13.06
N TYR A 7 6.03 9.66 12.37
CA TYR A 7 6.06 9.59 10.93
C TYR A 7 4.67 9.56 10.31
N MET A 8 4.62 10.04 9.07
CA MET A 8 3.47 10.04 8.17
C MET A 8 3.83 9.18 6.96
N LEU A 9 2.97 8.22 6.66
CA LEU A 9 2.97 7.46 5.41
C LEU A 9 1.83 7.97 4.54
N VAL A 10 2.09 8.08 3.23
CA VAL A 10 1.09 8.46 2.23
C VAL A 10 0.89 7.25 1.34
N ASN A 11 -0.34 6.77 1.23
CA ASN A 11 -0.70 5.67 0.34
C ASN A 11 -1.67 6.21 -0.73
N LEU A 12 -1.54 5.71 -1.96
CA LEU A 12 -2.33 6.18 -3.10
C LEU A 12 -2.88 4.98 -3.86
N GLY A 13 -4.16 5.02 -4.22
CA GLY A 13 -4.78 3.98 -5.03
C GLY A 13 -5.71 4.55 -6.09
N ALA A 14 -5.80 3.83 -7.21
CA ALA A 14 -6.73 4.11 -8.30
C ALA A 14 -7.39 2.82 -8.77
N THR A 15 -8.66 2.92 -9.16
CA THR A 15 -9.43 1.83 -9.75
C THR A 15 -10.04 2.32 -11.06
N TYR A 16 -9.90 1.51 -12.11
CA TYR A 16 -10.53 1.74 -13.40
C TYR A 16 -11.52 0.62 -13.70
N ALA A 17 -12.80 0.95 -13.70
CA ALA A 17 -13.88 0.04 -14.06
C ALA A 17 -14.27 0.24 -15.53
N THR A 18 -14.34 -0.85 -16.28
CA THR A 18 -14.69 -0.86 -17.70
C THR A 18 -15.46 -2.14 -18.05
N ARG A 19 -15.87 -2.26 -19.32
CA ARG A 19 -16.44 -3.50 -19.86
C ARG A 19 -15.55 -4.04 -20.96
N ILE A 20 -15.22 -5.32 -20.89
CA ILE A 20 -14.45 -6.04 -21.92
C ILE A 20 -15.31 -7.21 -22.39
N ALA A 21 -15.59 -7.27 -23.69
CA ALA A 21 -16.44 -8.32 -24.29
C ALA A 21 -17.82 -8.49 -23.59
N GLY A 22 -18.40 -7.40 -23.09
CA GLY A 22 -19.69 -7.42 -22.37
C GLY A 22 -19.61 -7.73 -20.88
N HIS A 23 -18.46 -8.21 -20.38
CA HIS A 23 -18.24 -8.50 -18.97
C HIS A 23 -17.69 -7.29 -18.22
N GLY A 24 -18.13 -7.10 -16.97
CA GLY A 24 -17.57 -6.08 -16.09
C GLY A 24 -16.14 -6.44 -15.70
N VAL A 25 -15.21 -5.49 -15.86
CA VAL A 25 -13.81 -5.66 -15.45
C VAL A 25 -13.36 -4.44 -14.68
N ALA A 26 -12.76 -4.64 -13.50
CA ALA A 26 -12.16 -3.56 -12.73
C ALA A 26 -10.67 -3.83 -12.52
N PHE A 27 -9.82 -2.89 -12.93
CA PHE A 27 -8.38 -2.89 -12.65
C PHE A 27 -8.09 -1.97 -11.47
N ARG A 28 -7.26 -2.41 -10.53
CA ARG A 28 -6.82 -1.58 -9.41
C ARG A 28 -5.30 -1.55 -9.32
N ALA A 29 -4.78 -0.37 -9.06
CA ALA A 29 -3.40 -0.14 -8.69
C ALA A 29 -3.35 0.60 -7.36
N ALA A 30 -2.46 0.21 -6.47
CA ALA A 30 -2.20 0.95 -5.25
C ALA A 30 -0.70 0.97 -4.92
N ILE A 31 -0.23 2.09 -4.40
CA ILE A 31 1.13 2.31 -3.91
C ILE A 31 1.05 2.60 -2.42
N ASP A 32 1.66 1.75 -1.62
CA ASP A 32 1.89 1.98 -0.21
C ASP A 32 3.25 2.64 0.00
N ASN A 33 3.35 3.52 0.99
CA ASN A 33 4.55 4.33 1.26
C ASN A 33 5.02 5.09 0.01
N LEU A 34 4.11 5.89 -0.57
CA LEU A 34 4.33 6.68 -1.78
C LEU A 34 5.57 7.57 -1.68
N THR A 35 5.86 8.11 -0.50
CA THR A 35 7.05 8.96 -0.26
C THR A 35 8.33 8.17 0.00
N ASN A 36 8.27 6.83 0.04
CA ASN A 36 9.37 5.91 0.32
C ASN A 36 10.12 6.27 1.62
N ARG A 37 9.36 6.59 2.67
CA ARG A 37 9.90 6.92 3.98
C ARG A 37 10.50 5.68 4.63
N ARG A 38 11.70 5.83 5.20
CA ARG A 38 12.31 4.83 6.07
C ARG A 38 11.85 5.06 7.50
N TYR A 39 11.30 4.03 8.12
CA TYR A 39 10.80 4.09 9.49
C TYR A 39 10.98 2.74 10.17
N TRP A 40 10.77 2.71 11.48
CA TRP A 40 10.86 1.52 12.30
C TRP A 40 9.48 1.15 12.82
N GLU A 41 9.12 -0.12 12.66
CA GLU A 41 7.92 -0.70 13.23
C GLU A 41 8.23 -1.36 14.56
N PHE A 42 7.24 -1.33 15.44
CA PHE A 42 7.25 -1.98 16.74
C PHE A 42 5.96 -2.75 16.90
N GLN A 43 6.05 -4.04 17.22
CA GLN A 43 4.88 -4.91 17.36
C GLN A 43 4.69 -5.39 18.82
N TYR A 44 5.79 -5.72 19.49
CA TYR A 44 5.85 -6.07 20.92
C TYR A 44 7.27 -5.83 21.45
N ALA A 45 7.46 -5.96 22.77
CA ALA A 45 8.76 -5.74 23.42
C ALA A 45 9.90 -6.47 22.69
N ASP A 46 11.01 -5.77 22.49
CA ASP A 46 12.20 -6.25 21.79
C ASP A 46 12.01 -6.66 20.32
N TYR A 47 10.84 -6.41 19.73
CA TYR A 47 10.60 -6.52 18.29
C TYR A 47 10.65 -5.14 17.62
N ILE A 48 11.78 -4.87 16.97
CA ILE A 48 11.97 -3.69 16.12
C ILE A 48 12.37 -4.18 14.73
N ALA A 49 11.53 -3.87 13.74
CA ALA A 49 11.79 -4.22 12.34
C ALA A 49 11.75 -2.95 11.48
N PRO A 50 12.51 -2.90 10.37
CA PRO A 50 12.32 -1.85 9.39
C PRO A 50 10.89 -1.93 8.82
N GLY A 51 10.22 -0.79 8.69
CA GLY A 51 8.92 -0.72 8.06
C GLY A 51 8.97 -1.03 6.57
N GLU A 52 7.81 -1.35 5.99
CA GLU A 52 7.73 -1.77 4.59
C GLU A 52 8.20 -0.66 3.62
N PRO A 53 9.01 -1.02 2.60
CA PRO A 53 9.41 -0.08 1.57
C PRO A 53 8.22 0.29 0.68
N ARG A 54 8.41 1.26 -0.23
CA ARG A 54 7.41 1.57 -1.25
C ARG A 54 7.03 0.31 -2.02
N THR A 55 5.74 -0.02 -1.99
CA THR A 55 5.21 -1.25 -2.58
C THR A 55 4.09 -0.92 -3.55
N LEU A 56 4.12 -1.52 -4.75
CA LEU A 56 3.06 -1.42 -5.76
C LEU A 56 2.26 -2.72 -5.76
N SER A 57 0.94 -2.62 -5.61
CA SER A 57 0.00 -3.73 -5.79
C SER A 57 -0.87 -3.50 -7.02
N LEU A 58 -1.08 -4.57 -7.79
CA LEU A 58 -1.93 -4.59 -8.98
C LEU A 58 -2.91 -5.76 -8.85
N ASN A 59 -4.19 -5.51 -9.12
CA ASN A 59 -5.19 -6.57 -9.21
C ASN A 59 -6.25 -6.28 -10.28
N ALA A 60 -6.96 -7.33 -10.67
CA ALA A 60 -8.10 -7.25 -11.57
C ALA A 60 -9.24 -8.10 -11.02
N ARG A 61 -10.47 -7.58 -11.14
CA ARG A 61 -11.71 -8.29 -10.85
C ARG A 61 -12.50 -8.46 -12.14
N LEU A 62 -12.98 -9.67 -12.40
CA LEU A 62 -13.88 -10.00 -13.50
C LEU A 62 -15.25 -10.37 -12.91
N ASP A 63 -16.31 -9.79 -13.47
CA ASP A 63 -17.69 -10.13 -13.16
C ASP A 63 -18.27 -10.94 -14.33
N PHE A 64 -18.59 -12.22 -14.07
CA PHE A 64 -19.09 -13.20 -15.05
C PHE A 64 -20.62 -13.25 -15.09
#